data_AF-A0A1M6SER1-F1
#
_entry.id   AF-A0A1M6SER1-F1
#
_cell.length_a   1.000
_cell.length_b   1.000
_cell.length_c   1.000
_cell.angle_alpha   90.00
_cell.angle_beta   90.00
_cell.angle_gamma   90.00
#
_symmetry.space_group_name_H-M   'P 1'
#
loop_
_entity.id
_entity.type
_entity.pdbx_description
1 polymer ?
#
loop_
_entity_poly.entity_id
_entity_poly.type
_entity_poly.pdbx_seq_one_letter_code
_entity_poly.pdbx_strand_id
1 'polypeptide(L)' 'MIIDALKHSSSGIGIRISHEIRITRGPDKSWIEFWRKDGKPVNAFDFFNMGLHIDRYNTQRTYALQK' A
#
# COMPACT_ATOMS: atom_id res chain seq x y z
N MET A 1 3.98 -5.18 -9.03
CA MET A 1 4.15 -5.26 -7.56
C MET A 1 2.82 -4.93 -6.90
N ILE A 2 2.28 -5.82 -6.07
CA ILE A 2 0.97 -5.66 -5.42
C ILE A 2 1.20 -5.57 -3.91
N ILE A 3 0.55 -4.62 -3.23
CA ILE A 3 0.56 -4.52 -1.77
C ILE A 3 -0.11 -5.77 -1.21
N ASP A 4 0.63 -6.57 -0.43
CA ASP A 4 0.21 -7.93 -0.07
C ASP A 4 -1.06 -7.96 0.79
N ALA A 5 -1.25 -6.95 1.64
CA ALA A 5 -2.47 -6.73 2.42
C ALA A 5 -3.75 -6.65 1.54
N LEU A 6 -3.62 -6.27 0.26
CA LEU A 6 -4.74 -6.19 -0.67
C LEU A 6 -5.19 -7.54 -1.23
N LYS A 7 -4.44 -8.62 -0.98
CA LYS A 7 -4.76 -9.95 -1.52
C LYS A 7 -5.59 -10.80 -0.58
N HIS A 8 -5.42 -10.61 0.74
CA HIS A 8 -5.90 -11.57 1.74
C HIS A 8 -7.05 -11.04 2.60
N SER A 9 -7.30 -9.74 2.60
CA SER A 9 -8.45 -9.14 3.28
C SER A 9 -9.62 -8.91 2.33
N SER A 10 -10.85 -9.07 2.82
CA SER A 10 -12.08 -8.77 2.05
C SER A 10 -12.10 -7.32 1.56
N SER A 11 -11.73 -6.37 2.43
CA SER A 11 -11.58 -4.95 2.07
C SER A 11 -10.51 -4.73 1.00
N GLY A 12 -9.36 -5.38 1.11
CA GLY A 12 -8.27 -5.30 0.14
C GLY A 12 -8.67 -5.83 -1.24
N ILE A 13 -9.38 -6.96 -1.29
CA ILE A 13 -9.93 -7.53 -2.54
C ILE A 13 -10.93 -6.55 -3.15
N GLY A 14 -11.83 -5.99 -2.35
CA GLY A 14 -12.81 -4.99 -2.79
C GLY A 14 -12.14 -3.78 -3.44
N ILE A 15 -11.06 -3.27 -2.84
CA ILE A 15 -10.29 -2.15 -3.39
C ILE A 15 -9.62 -2.52 -4.71
N ARG A 16 -9.04 -3.72 -4.86
CA ARG A 16 -8.45 -4.16 -6.14
C ARG A 16 -9.48 -4.29 -7.26
N ILE A 17 -10.70 -4.69 -6.92
CA ILE A 17 -11.80 -4.79 -7.90
C ILE A 17 -12.24 -3.38 -8.32
N SER A 18 -12.47 -2.48 -7.37
CA SER A 18 -13.09 -1.18 -7.60
C SER A 18 -12.12 -0.05 -8.00
N HIS A 19 -10.83 -0.20 -7.73
CA HIS A 19 -9.83 0.83 -7.95
C HIS A 19 -8.69 0.37 -8.89
N GLU A 20 -8.19 1.30 -9.69
CA GLU A 20 -6.85 1.25 -10.26
C GLU A 20 -5.87 1.75 -9.19
N ILE A 21 -4.76 1.03 -9.03
CA ILE A 21 -3.78 1.29 -7.97
C ILE A 21 -2.44 1.56 -8.63
N ARG A 22 -1.86 2.74 -8.39
CA ARG A 22 -0.55 3.13 -8.91
C ARG A 22 0.42 3.30 -7.76
N ILE A 23 1.62 2.79 -7.94
CA ILE A 23 2.70 2.91 -6.95
C ILE A 23 3.86 3.61 -7.64
N THR A 24 4.17 4.81 -7.19
CA THR A 24 5.28 5.62 -7.71
C THR A 24 6.37 5.67 -6.66
N ARG A 25 7.52 5.08 -6.97
CA ARG A 25 8.69 5.08 -6.08
C ARG A 25 9.60 6.23 -6.45
N GLY A 26 9.71 7.22 -5.57
CA GLY A 26 10.69 8.30 -5.67
C GLY A 26 11.90 8.06 -4.76
N PRO A 27 12.98 8.82 -4.95
CA PRO A 27 14.21 8.72 -4.16
C PRO A 27 13.99 9.02 -2.67
N ASP A 28 13.17 10.03 -2.35
CA ASP A 28 12.92 10.43 -0.95
C ASP A 28 11.56 9.95 -0.41
N LYS A 29 10.58 9.77 -1.31
CA LYS A 29 9.20 9.43 -0.98
C LYS A 29 8.62 8.48 -2.02
N SER A 30 7.78 7.58 -1.56
CA SER A 30 6.94 6.75 -2.42
C SER A 30 5.48 7.14 -2.25
N TRP A 31 4.72 7.04 -3.33
CA TRP A 31 3.31 7.36 -3.40
C TRP A 31 2.52 6.12 -3.79
N ILE A 32 1.34 5.98 -3.19
CA ILE A 32 0.35 4.98 -3.57
C ILE A 32 -0.92 5.77 -3.87
N GLU A 33 -1.40 5.67 -5.10
CA GLU A 33 -2.57 6.38 -5.59
C GLU A 33 -3.67 5.37 -5.93
N PHE A 34 -4.91 5.71 -5.55
CA PHE A 34 -6.09 4.90 -5.79
C PHE A 34 -7.08 5.68 -6.63
N TRP A 35 -7.46 5.14 -7.77
CA TRP A 35 -8.40 5.76 -8.71
C TRP A 35 -9.62 4.86 -8.85
N ARG A 36 -10.81 5.37 -8.56
CA ARG A 36 -12.03 4.58 -8.76
C ARG A 36 -12.28 4.35 -10.23
N LYS A 37 -12.49 3.08 -10.60
CA LYS A 37 -12.82 2.69 -11.98
C LYS A 37 -14.19 3.18 -12.43
N ASP A 38 -15.10 3.40 -11.48
CA ASP A 38 -16.45 3.89 -11.76
C ASP A 38 -16.53 5.42 -11.85
N GLY A 39 -15.41 6.12 -11.77
CA GLY A 39 -15.33 7.58 -11.86
C GLY A 39 -15.92 8.33 -10.66
N LYS A 40 -16.40 7.63 -9.63
CA LYS A 40 -16.90 8.27 -8.41
C LYS A 40 -15.76 8.79 -7.56
N PRO A 41 -16.02 9.74 -6.63
CA PRO A 41 -15.05 10.15 -5.64
C PRO A 41 -14.60 8.97 -4.76
N VAL A 42 -13.31 8.98 -4.45
CA VAL A 42 -12.70 8.05 -3.50
C VAL A 42 -13.11 8.49 -2.08
N ASN A 43 -13.67 7.59 -1.27
CA ASN A 43 -13.92 7.86 0.15
C ASN A 43 -12.71 7.38 0.96
N ALA A 44 -12.05 8.29 1.66
CA ALA A 44 -10.88 7.96 2.48
C ALA A 44 -11.17 6.89 3.56
N PHE A 45 -12.42 6.80 4.04
CA PHE A 45 -12.82 5.76 5.00
C PHE A 45 -12.71 4.33 4.44
N ASP A 46 -12.85 4.15 3.12
CA ASP A 46 -12.71 2.84 2.48
C ASP A 46 -11.29 2.27 2.68
N PHE A 47 -10.30 3.15 2.92
CA PHE A 47 -8.90 2.82 3.10
C PHE A 47 -8.49 2.70 4.57
N PHE A 48 -9.30 3.24 5.49
CA PHE A 48 -9.02 3.28 6.92
C PHE A 48 -8.93 1.87 7.53
N ASN A 49 -9.74 0.94 7.01
CA ASN A 49 -9.76 -0.47 7.43
C ASN A 49 -8.79 -1.37 6.67
N MET A 50 -7.95 -0.85 5.77
CA MET A 50 -6.94 -1.68 5.08
C MET A 50 -5.84 -2.18 6.01
N GLY A 51 -5.86 -1.81 7.31
CA GLY A 51 -4.85 -2.22 8.26
C GLY A 51 -3.47 -1.83 7.73
N LEU A 52 -3.25 -0.53 7.54
CA LEU A 52 -1.99 0.06 7.05
C LEU A 52 -0.85 -0.24 8.04
N HIS A 53 -0.46 -1.50 8.15
CA HIS A 53 0.76 -1.96 8.79
C HIS A 53 1.86 -1.86 7.73
N ILE A 54 2.31 -0.64 7.47
CA ILE A 54 3.57 -0.42 6.76
C ILE A 54 4.67 -0.72 7.77
N ASP A 55 4.99 -2.01 7.94
CA ASP A 55 6.27 -2.38 8.52
C ASP A 55 7.36 -1.91 7.54
N ARG A 56 7.85 -0.69 7.78
CA ARG A 56 9.14 -0.28 7.25
C ARG A 56 10.15 -1.18 7.96
N TYR A 57 10.45 -2.33 7.37
CA TYR A 57 11.54 -3.19 7.84
C TYR A 57 12.73 -2.27 8.07
N ASN A 58 13.05 -2.09 9.35
CA ASN A 58 14.06 -1.16 9.80
C ASN A 58 15.39 -1.78 9.36
N THR A 59 15.91 -1.39 8.20
CA THR A 59 17.22 -1.82 7.68
C THR A 59 18.40 -1.27 8.50
N GLN A 60 18.21 -1.05 9.80
CA GLN A 60 19.27 -0.70 10.75
C GLN A 60 19.91 -1.93 11.42
N ARG A 61 19.96 -3.09 10.74
CA ARG A 61 20.76 -4.24 11.22
C ARG A 61 21.52 -4.93 10.09
N THR A 62 22.43 -4.20 9.46
CA THR A 62 23.51 -4.84 8.68
C THR A 62 24.84 -4.08 8.73
N TYR A 63 25.20 -3.47 9.88
CA TYR A 63 26.60 -3.05 10.13
C TYR A 63 27.03 -3.26 11.59
N ALA A 64 26.49 -4.28 12.26
CA ALA A 64 27.12 -4.84 13.44
C ALA A 64 27.29 -6.34 13.16
N LEU A 65 28.53 -6.81 13.21
CA LEU A 65 29.01 -8.16 12.86
C LEU A 65 29.55 -8.32 11.42
N GLN A 66 30.59 -7.55 11.09
CA GLN A 66 31.76 -8.17 10.47
C GLN A 66 33.03 -7.62 11.14
N LYS A 67 33.63 -8.50 11.96
CA LYS A 67 35.01 -8.57 12.48
C LYS A 67 35.55 -7.39 13.28
#